data_AF-A0A930REV0-F1
#
_entry.id   AF-A0A930REV0-F1
#
_cell.length_a   1.000
_cell.length_b   1.000
_cell.length_c   1.000
_cell.angle_alpha   90.00
_cell.angle_beta   90.00
_cell.angle_gamma   90.00
#
_symmetry.space_group_name_H-M   'P 1'
#
loop_
_entity.id
_entity.type
_entity.pdbx_description
1 polymer ?
#
loop_
_entity_poly.entity_id
_entity_poly.type
_entity_poly.pdbx_seq_one_letter_code
_entity_poly.pdbx_strand_id
1 'polypeptide(L)' 'MAKDDVIEVEGKVVDTMPNAMFTVELENGHQILATV' A
#
# COMPACT_ATOMS: atom_id res chain seq x y z
N MET A 1 -21.54 9.87 13.12
CA MET A 1 -20.26 10.55 12.80
C MET A 1 -19.25 9.45 12.55
N ALA A 2 -19.35 8.81 11.40
CA ALA A 2 -18.50 7.69 11.02
C ALA A 2 -17.19 8.28 10.48
N LYS A 3 -16.10 7.93 11.15
CA LYS A 3 -14.73 8.29 10.78
C LYS A 3 -14.32 7.36 9.64
N ASP A 4 -14.44 7.83 8.41
CA ASP A 4 -13.85 7.14 7.26
C ASP A 4 -12.96 8.11 6.51
N ASP A 5 -11.87 8.52 7.16
CA ASP A 5 -10.75 9.15 6.46
C ASP A 5 -9.90 8.03 5.88
N VAL A 6 -10.33 7.50 4.73
CA VAL A 6 -9.50 6.62 3.92
C VAL A 6 -8.43 7.50 3.29
N ILE A 7 -7.17 7.22 3.61
CA ILE A 7 -6.03 7.94 3.03
C ILE A 7 -5.60 7.19 1.78
N GLU A 8 -5.86 7.79 0.62
CA GLU A 8 -5.39 7.31 -0.68
C GLU A 8 -4.01 7.90 -0.94
N VAL A 9 -3.03 7.04 -1.23
CA VAL A 9 -1.66 7.45 -1.52
C VAL A 9 -1.16 6.65 -2.72
N GLU A 10 -0.45 7.33 -3.62
CA GLU A 10 0.23 6.69 -4.72
C GLU A 10 1.56 6.09 -4.25
N GLY A 11 1.86 4.89 -4.71
CA GLY A 11 3.08 4.18 -4.39
C GLY A 11 3.46 3.22 -5.51
N LYS A 12 4.73 2.83 -5.54
CA LYS A 12 5.28 1.94 -6.56
C LYS A 12 5.36 0.51 -6.03
N VAL A 13 4.82 -0.44 -6.77
CA VAL A 13 5.00 -1.86 -6.46
C VAL A 13 6.47 -2.23 -6.69
N VAL A 14 7.15 -2.68 -5.63
CA VAL A 14 8.56 -3.09 -5.67
C VAL A 14 8.74 -4.60 -5.60
N ASP A 15 7.79 -5.33 -5.02
CA ASP A 15 7.84 -6.79 -4.94
C ASP A 15 6.42 -7.41 -4.93
N THR A 16 6.30 -8.65 -5.41
CA THR A 16 5.03 -9.38 -5.53
C THR A 16 5.12 -10.75 -4.89
N MET A 17 4.21 -11.06 -3.96
CA MET A 17 4.17 -12.33 -3.21
C MET A 17 3.03 -13.25 -3.70
N PRO A 18 3.15 -14.58 -3.51
CA PRO A 18 2.18 -15.56 -4.02
C PRO A 18 0.76 -15.47 -3.44
N ASN A 19 0.51 -14.67 -2.41
CA ASN A 19 -0.80 -14.51 -1.76
C ASN A 19 -1.53 -13.22 -2.18
N ALA A 20 -1.24 -12.69 -3.37
CA ALA A 20 -1.74 -11.36 -3.79
C ALA A 20 -1.38 -10.24 -2.80
N MET A 21 -0.25 -10.41 -2.10
CA MET A 21 0.36 -9.38 -1.27
C MET A 21 1.44 -8.69 -2.11
N PHE A 22 1.45 -7.37 -2.07
CA PHE A 22 2.34 -6.51 -2.82
C PHE A 22 3.10 -5.62 -1.85
N THR A 23 4.42 -5.60 -1.98
CA THR A 23 5.22 -4.60 -1.28
C THR A 23 5.16 -3.34 -2.12
N VAL A 24 4.53 -2.30 -1.58
CA VAL A 24 4.41 -0.99 -2.22
C VAL A 24 5.32 -0.03 -1.48
N GLU A 25 6.25 0.58 -2.20
CA GLU A 25 7.08 1.67 -1.69
C GLU A 25 6.38 3.00 -2.01
N LEU A 26 6.06 3.74 -0.95
CA LEU A 26 5.50 5.07 -1.03
C LEU A 26 6.61 6.09 -1.36
N GLU A 27 6.25 7.22 -1.95
CA GLU A 27 7.22 8.27 -2.31
C GLU A 27 7.95 8.89 -1.10
N ASN A 28 7.41 8.70 0.11
CA ASN A 28 8.04 9.10 1.36
C ASN A 28 9.14 8.12 1.83
N GLY A 29 9.44 7.07 1.05
CA GLY A 29 10.45 6.04 1.37
C GLY A 29 9.98 4.95 2.33
N HIS A 30 8.69 4.93 2.68
CA HIS A 30 8.11 3.88 3.50
C HIS A 30 7.58 2.74 2.64
N GLN A 31 7.86 1.50 3.07
CA GLN A 31 7.31 0.31 2.44
C GLN A 31 6.07 -0.14 3.21
N ILE A 32 4.99 -0.37 2.48
CA ILE A 32 3.73 -0.88 3.01
C ILE A 32 3.39 -2.20 2.32
N LEU A 33 2.68 -3.05 3.05
CA LEU A 33 2.13 -4.29 2.51
C LEU A 33 0.70 -4.00 2.05
N ALA A 34 0.47 -4.09 0.75
CA ALA A 34 -0.85 -3.99 0.15
C ALA A 34 -1.39 -5.38 -0.18
N THR A 35 -2.68 -5.60 0.06
CA THR A 35 -3.41 -6.79 -0.37
C THR A 35 -4.48 -6.35 -1.36
N VAL A 36 -4.67 -7.14 -2.41
CA VAL A 36 -5.79 -6.96 -3.36
C VAL A 36 -7.13 -7.35 -2.74
#